data_AF-A0A0Q0FFW1-F1
#
_entry.id   AF-A0A0Q0FFW1-F1
#
_cell.length_a   1.000
_cell.length_b   1.000
_cell.length_c   1.000
_cell.angle_alpha   90.00
_cell.angle_beta   90.00
_cell.angle_gamma   90.00
#
_symmetry.space_group_name_H-M   'P 1'
#
loop_
_entity.id
_entity.type
_entity.pdbx_description
1 polymer ?
#
loop_
_entity_poly.entity_id
_entity_poly.type
_entity_poly.pdbx_seq_one_letter_code
_entity_poly.pdbx_strand_id
1 'polypeptide(L)'
;SEEGRNKRFYGPRNRFYLTCIGATLKKFCQSLDQELLHAVRSVQCPSAQLYNWLARGDRTRRLQALKAQPVLIPVLVIGHAMPWPHLADSGILEQCPWGDLQEYCGSWDDDCTRDGAGLVGHAADTGLPLNKVLAWLFSTPISAIRYLGQQRVYDTGSALSRLNAEGLEAGWGDLIAGARLGNRRPSTKAQWRSFYAFRSAIPWSLLRALPDMNALLAGCPTDWADPAWSNITTKLVDLRELFSSLDRAGSRAALNTKSRLNAFVGG
;
A
#
# COMPACT_ATOMS: atom_id res chain seq x y z
N SER A 1 -26.17 6.64 36.84
CA SER A 1 -25.15 6.08 35.92
C SER A 1 -23.79 6.61 36.33
N GLU A 2 -22.86 5.73 36.70
CA GLU A 2 -21.48 6.08 37.07
C GLU A 2 -20.71 6.73 35.90
N GLU A 3 -21.09 6.45 34.65
CA GLU A 3 -20.50 7.05 33.45
C GLU A 3 -20.70 8.57 33.37
N GLY A 4 -21.85 9.07 33.83
CA GLY A 4 -22.16 10.51 33.85
C GLY A 4 -21.32 11.27 34.89
N ARG A 5 -20.94 10.60 35.98
CA ARG A 5 -20.09 11.16 37.04
C ARG A 5 -18.63 11.21 36.58
N ASN A 6 -18.13 10.15 35.93
CA ASN A 6 -16.79 10.10 35.35
C ASN A 6 -16.59 11.16 34.24
N LYS A 7 -17.55 11.35 33.31
CA LYS A 7 -17.42 12.38 32.25
C LYS A 7 -17.32 13.81 32.80
N ARG A 8 -17.91 14.11 33.96
CA ARG A 8 -17.89 15.45 34.58
C ARG A 8 -16.53 15.82 35.18
N PHE A 9 -15.79 14.84 35.69
CA PHE A 9 -14.44 15.04 36.25
C PHE A 9 -13.34 14.91 35.20
N TYR A 10 -13.41 13.90 34.32
CA TYR A 10 -12.37 13.66 33.32
C TYR A 10 -12.54 14.51 32.06
N GLY A 11 -13.75 14.96 31.73
CA GLY A 11 -14.01 15.79 30.54
C GLY A 11 -13.24 17.12 30.51
N PRO A 12 -13.32 17.96 31.56
CA PRO A 12 -12.56 19.21 31.63
C PRO A 12 -11.04 18.99 31.59
N ARG A 13 -10.56 17.96 32.31
CA ARG A 13 -9.14 17.62 32.37
C ARG A 13 -8.60 17.13 31.01
N ASN A 14 -9.35 16.28 30.31
CA ASN A 14 -9.02 15.84 28.96
C ASN A 14 -8.98 17.01 27.97
N ARG A 15 -9.95 17.93 28.02
CA ARG A 15 -9.95 19.14 27.17
C ARG A 15 -8.75 20.03 27.43
N PHE A 16 -8.38 20.22 28.70
CA PHE A 16 -7.18 20.98 29.07
C PHE A 16 -5.92 20.35 28.48
N TYR A 17 -5.70 19.04 28.70
CA TYR A 17 -4.50 18.37 28.17
C TYR A 17 -4.47 18.35 26.65
N LEU A 18 -5.59 18.11 25.96
CA LEU A 18 -5.66 18.19 24.50
C LEU A 18 -5.30 19.60 23.99
N THR A 19 -5.71 20.65 24.71
CA THR A 19 -5.35 22.04 24.38
C THR A 19 -3.85 22.27 24.55
N CYS A 20 -3.26 21.83 25.66
CA CYS A 20 -1.81 21.94 25.91
C CYS A 20 -1.00 21.14 24.88
N ILE A 21 -1.42 19.91 24.55
CA ILE A 21 -0.80 19.08 23.51
C ILE A 21 -0.88 19.78 22.16
N GLY A 22 -2.06 20.27 21.78
CA GLY A 22 -2.27 21.00 20.52
C GLY A 22 -1.41 22.26 20.42
N ALA A 23 -1.33 23.06 21.49
CA ALA A 23 -0.49 24.25 21.53
C ALA A 23 1.00 23.93 21.42
N THR A 24 1.45 22.86 22.10
CA THR A 24 2.85 22.40 22.05
C THR A 24 3.20 21.87 20.66
N LEU A 25 2.34 21.04 20.07
CA LEU A 25 2.51 20.54 18.70
C LEU A 25 2.52 21.67 17.67
N LYS A 26 1.67 22.70 17.85
CA LYS A 26 1.66 23.88 16.97
C LYS A 26 2.99 24.61 17.03
N LYS A 27 3.50 24.89 18.24
CA LYS A 27 4.82 25.54 18.43
C LYS A 27 5.95 24.72 17.83
N PHE A 28 5.95 23.41 18.05
CA PHE A 28 6.93 22.50 17.46
C PHE A 28 6.86 22.51 15.92
N CYS A 29 5.66 22.42 15.34
CA CYS A 29 5.50 22.48 13.88
C CYS A 29 5.94 23.84 13.31
N GLN A 30 5.84 24.94 14.06
CA GLN A 30 6.30 26.26 13.62
C GLN A 30 7.82 26.36 13.54
N SER A 31 8.56 25.60 14.35
CA SER A 31 10.03 25.57 14.29
C SER A 31 10.60 24.67 13.20
N LEU A 32 9.78 23.81 12.60
CA LEU A 32 10.18 22.93 11.51
C LEU A 32 10.18 23.67 10.17
N ASP A 33 10.90 23.13 9.20
CA ASP A 33 10.82 23.60 7.81
C ASP A 33 9.38 23.50 7.27
N GLN A 34 8.82 24.66 6.91
CA GLN A 34 7.43 24.77 6.50
C GLN A 34 7.16 24.18 5.11
N GLU A 35 8.13 24.19 4.19
CA GLU A 35 7.96 23.61 2.87
C GLU A 35 7.87 22.08 2.98
N LEU A 36 8.76 21.47 3.77
CA LEU A 36 8.74 20.04 4.03
C LEU A 36 7.46 19.61 4.74
N LEU A 37 7.02 20.37 5.75
CA LEU A 37 5.75 20.11 6.42
C LEU A 37 4.56 20.23 5.47
N HIS A 38 4.55 21.22 4.58
CA HIS A 38 3.51 21.37 3.58
C HIS A 38 3.48 20.18 2.61
N ALA A 39 4.66 19.72 2.15
CA ALA A 39 4.77 18.55 1.27
C ALA A 39 4.26 17.27 1.93
N VAL A 40 4.62 17.02 3.20
CA VAL A 40 4.16 15.85 3.97
C VAL A 40 2.63 15.90 4.17
N ARG A 41 2.06 17.08 4.39
CA ARG A 41 0.61 17.28 4.55
C ARG A 41 -0.14 17.17 3.22
N SER A 42 0.43 17.61 2.10
CA SER A 42 -0.23 17.56 0.79
C SER A 42 -0.45 16.13 0.31
N VAL A 43 0.44 15.20 0.70
CA VAL A 43 0.28 13.76 0.48
C VAL A 43 -0.51 13.06 1.59
N GLN A 44 -1.20 13.81 2.46
CA GLN A 44 -2.05 13.28 3.54
C GLN A 44 -1.36 12.26 4.46
N CYS A 45 -0.06 12.46 4.70
CA CYS A 45 0.77 11.52 5.44
C CYS A 45 1.63 12.24 6.48
N PRO A 46 1.05 12.81 7.55
CA PRO A 46 1.76 13.57 8.59
C PRO A 46 2.66 12.68 9.47
N SER A 47 3.68 12.07 8.87
CA SER A 47 4.64 11.18 9.52
C SER A 47 5.98 11.89 9.73
N ALA A 48 6.52 11.76 10.95
CA ALA A 48 7.86 12.23 11.27
C ALA A 48 8.94 11.50 10.45
N GLN A 49 8.74 10.21 10.13
CA GLN A 49 9.68 9.45 9.30
C GLN A 49 9.76 10.03 7.88
N LEU A 50 8.62 10.34 7.26
CA LEU A 50 8.60 10.95 5.94
C LEU A 50 9.21 12.36 5.95
N TYR A 51 8.94 13.14 6.99
CA TYR A 51 9.58 14.45 7.18
C TYR A 51 11.11 14.32 7.28
N ASN A 52 11.58 13.42 8.15
CA ASN A 52 13.01 13.18 8.34
C ASN A 52 13.68 12.64 7.07
N TRP A 53 12.99 11.79 6.32
CA TRP A 53 13.46 11.31 5.02
C TRP A 53 13.65 12.47 4.05
N LEU A 54 12.70 13.40 3.94
CA LEU A 54 12.89 14.59 3.09
C LEU A 54 14.05 15.48 3.56
N ALA A 55 14.23 15.62 4.88
CA ALA A 55 15.21 16.53 5.47
C ALA A 55 16.67 16.00 5.44
N ARG A 56 16.88 14.68 5.36
CA ARG A 56 18.21 14.06 5.48
C ARG A 56 19.04 14.01 4.18
N GLY A 57 18.41 14.01 3.01
CA GLY A 57 19.11 13.89 1.72
C GLY A 57 19.05 15.15 0.87
N ASP A 58 19.14 15.01 -0.45
CA ASP A 58 18.94 16.13 -1.38
C ASP A 58 17.47 16.55 -1.35
N ARG A 59 17.17 17.56 -0.55
CA ARG A 59 15.84 18.13 -0.36
C ARG A 59 15.12 18.36 -1.69
N THR A 60 15.78 18.96 -2.67
CA THR A 60 15.13 19.34 -3.93
C THR A 60 14.75 18.09 -4.71
N ARG A 61 15.66 17.12 -4.83
CA ARG A 61 15.39 15.85 -5.53
C ARG A 61 14.36 15.00 -4.80
N ARG A 62 14.42 14.90 -3.47
CA ARG A 62 13.44 14.13 -2.67
C ARG A 62 12.04 14.75 -2.70
N LEU A 63 11.92 16.08 -2.71
CA LEU A 63 10.64 16.76 -2.93
C LEU A 63 10.09 16.51 -4.33
N GLN A 64 10.94 16.51 -5.36
CA GLN A 64 10.54 16.16 -6.73
C GLN A 64 10.08 14.70 -6.82
N ALA A 65 10.82 13.78 -6.19
CA ALA A 65 10.44 12.37 -6.09
C ALA A 65 9.06 12.23 -5.44
N LEU A 66 8.84 12.84 -4.27
CA LEU A 66 7.56 12.81 -3.57
C LEU A 66 6.42 13.37 -4.42
N LYS A 67 6.64 14.46 -5.16
CA LYS A 67 5.64 15.02 -6.09
C LYS A 67 5.35 14.09 -7.26
N ALA A 68 6.36 13.39 -7.78
CA ALA A 68 6.20 12.45 -8.88
C ALA A 68 5.49 11.16 -8.46
N GLN A 69 5.66 10.75 -7.20
CA GLN A 69 5.09 9.52 -6.64
C GLN A 69 4.52 9.74 -5.23
N PRO A 70 3.41 10.49 -5.12
CA PRO A 70 2.87 10.94 -3.84
C PRO A 70 2.20 9.83 -3.03
N VAL A 71 1.93 8.67 -3.63
CA VAL A 71 1.34 7.51 -2.95
C VAL A 71 2.40 6.49 -2.57
N LEU A 72 3.22 6.04 -3.53
CA LEU A 72 4.15 4.93 -3.31
C LEU A 72 5.36 5.30 -2.44
N ILE A 73 5.91 6.52 -2.58
CA ILE A 73 7.06 6.93 -1.76
C ILE A 73 6.70 6.94 -0.27
N PRO A 74 5.61 7.58 0.17
CA PRO A 74 5.24 7.53 1.58
C PRO A 74 5.01 6.12 2.12
N VAL A 75 4.49 5.20 1.30
CA VAL A 75 4.33 3.79 1.72
C VAL A 75 5.71 3.15 1.92
N LEU A 76 6.66 3.32 1.00
CA LEU A 76 8.00 2.71 1.10
C LEU A 76 8.86 3.33 2.20
N VAL A 77 8.66 4.62 2.52
CA VAL A 77 9.43 5.31 3.56
C VAL A 77 8.95 4.97 4.98
N ILE A 78 7.68 4.62 5.13
CA ILE A 78 7.06 4.34 6.44
C ILE A 78 6.90 2.83 6.67
N GLY A 79 6.66 2.07 5.61
CA GLY A 79 6.57 0.63 5.65
C GLY A 79 7.89 0.00 6.10
N HIS A 80 7.78 -1.16 6.72
CA HIS A 80 8.92 -1.90 7.26
C HIS A 80 9.47 -2.91 6.25
N ALA A 81 8.59 -3.47 5.43
CA ALA A 81 9.01 -4.33 4.33
C ALA A 81 9.35 -3.53 3.09
N MET A 82 10.08 -4.19 2.22
CA MET A 82 10.34 -3.72 0.87
C MET A 82 9.88 -4.80 -0.12
N PRO A 83 9.10 -4.44 -1.16
CA PRO A 83 8.83 -5.37 -2.23
C PRO A 83 10.16 -5.73 -2.87
N TRP A 84 10.31 -6.96 -3.35
CA TRP A 84 11.49 -7.30 -4.13
C TRP A 84 11.09 -8.06 -5.37
N PRO A 85 11.64 -7.71 -6.54
CA PRO A 85 11.27 -8.40 -7.76
C PRO A 85 11.69 -9.86 -7.72
N HIS A 86 10.78 -10.72 -8.16
CA HIS A 86 11.05 -12.13 -8.37
C HIS A 86 11.14 -12.41 -9.87
N LEU A 87 12.15 -13.19 -10.28
CA LEU A 87 12.31 -13.79 -11.60
C LEU A 87 11.18 -14.79 -11.85
N ALA A 88 10.02 -14.30 -12.29
CA ALA A 88 8.85 -15.12 -12.59
C ALA A 88 8.56 -16.17 -11.48
N ASP A 89 7.90 -17.28 -11.82
CA ASP A 89 7.48 -18.32 -10.88
C ASP A 89 8.64 -19.09 -10.19
N SER A 90 9.90 -18.68 -10.42
CA SER A 90 11.08 -19.36 -9.86
C SER A 90 11.34 -19.02 -8.39
N GLY A 91 10.70 -17.97 -7.85
CA GLY A 91 10.97 -17.46 -6.50
C GLY A 91 12.34 -16.81 -6.33
N ILE A 92 13.21 -16.86 -7.35
CA ILE A 92 14.53 -16.25 -7.36
C ILE A 92 14.37 -14.73 -7.44
N LEU A 93 15.14 -13.97 -6.68
CA LEU A 93 15.09 -12.51 -6.71
C LEU A 93 15.81 -11.97 -7.94
N GLU A 94 15.24 -10.96 -8.59
CA GLU A 94 15.90 -10.25 -9.66
C GLU A 94 17.01 -9.35 -9.09
N GLN A 95 18.15 -9.31 -9.76
CA GLN A 95 19.26 -8.44 -9.37
C GLN A 95 18.91 -6.97 -9.63
N CYS A 96 19.47 -6.08 -8.81
CA CYS A 96 19.30 -4.65 -9.03
C CYS A 96 20.09 -4.21 -10.26
N PRO A 97 19.43 -3.60 -11.27
CA PRO A 97 20.14 -3.12 -12.44
C PRO A 97 20.96 -1.85 -12.15
N TRP A 98 20.79 -1.23 -10.98
CA TRP A 98 21.54 -0.07 -10.53
C TRP A 98 22.55 -0.48 -9.45
N GLY A 99 23.84 -0.47 -9.80
CA GLY A 99 24.91 -0.78 -8.85
C GLY A 99 24.87 0.08 -7.59
N ASP A 100 24.55 1.37 -7.74
CA ASP A 100 24.43 2.33 -6.64
C ASP A 100 23.32 1.99 -5.63
N LEU A 101 22.33 1.19 -6.05
CA LEU A 101 21.25 0.76 -5.17
C LEU A 101 21.51 -0.61 -4.51
N GLN A 102 22.59 -1.30 -4.91
CA GLN A 102 22.87 -2.67 -4.49
C GLN A 102 23.04 -2.79 -2.96
N GLU A 103 23.59 -1.76 -2.31
CA GLU A 103 23.76 -1.73 -0.85
C GLU A 103 22.44 -1.79 -0.06
N TYR A 104 21.35 -1.31 -0.66
CA TYR A 104 20.02 -1.31 -0.03
C TYR A 104 19.21 -2.58 -0.34
N CYS A 105 19.73 -3.45 -1.21
CA CYS A 105 19.02 -4.64 -1.68
C CYS A 105 19.03 -5.81 -0.68
N GLY A 106 19.92 -5.76 0.31
CA GLY A 106 20.22 -6.87 1.21
C GLY A 106 20.99 -8.00 0.51
N SER A 107 21.72 -8.80 1.30
CA SER A 107 22.31 -10.08 0.85
C SER A 107 21.53 -11.25 1.45
N TRP A 108 21.58 -12.44 0.83
CA TRP A 108 20.83 -13.63 1.28
C TRP A 108 21.21 -14.11 2.69
N ASP A 109 22.40 -13.77 3.18
CA ASP A 109 23.02 -14.40 4.35
C ASP A 109 22.96 -13.57 5.63
N ASP A 110 22.39 -12.35 5.58
CA ASP A 110 22.41 -11.44 6.72
C ASP A 110 21.00 -10.99 7.06
N ASP A 111 20.69 -10.89 8.37
CA ASP A 111 19.48 -10.30 8.95
C ASP A 111 19.36 -8.78 8.66
N CYS A 112 20.05 -8.29 7.61
CA CYS A 112 20.01 -6.93 7.13
C CYS A 112 18.62 -6.65 6.54
N THR A 113 17.80 -5.98 7.36
CA THR A 113 16.55 -5.34 6.99
C THR A 113 16.69 -4.57 5.68
N ARG A 114 15.90 -4.97 4.66
CA ARG A 114 15.77 -4.23 3.40
C ARG A 114 15.25 -2.83 3.71
N ASP A 115 16.05 -1.80 3.45
CA ASP A 115 15.70 -0.41 3.75
C ASP A 115 15.01 0.25 2.54
N GLY A 116 13.68 0.16 2.50
CA GLY A 116 12.88 0.81 1.47
C GLY A 116 13.06 2.33 1.45
N ALA A 117 13.22 2.96 2.61
CA ALA A 117 13.44 4.40 2.72
C ALA A 117 14.82 4.81 2.22
N GLY A 118 15.85 4.04 2.57
CA GLY A 118 17.22 4.19 2.08
C GLY A 118 17.29 4.05 0.57
N LEU A 119 16.73 2.99 -0.01
CA LEU A 119 16.77 2.74 -1.44
C LEU A 119 16.11 3.86 -2.25
N VAL A 120 14.89 4.27 -1.90
CA VAL A 120 14.21 5.37 -2.64
C VAL A 120 14.86 6.72 -2.36
N GLY A 121 15.46 6.89 -1.18
CA GLY A 121 16.26 8.07 -0.82
C GLY A 121 17.48 8.20 -1.71
N HIS A 122 18.27 7.14 -1.82
CA HIS A 122 19.47 7.11 -2.65
C HIS A 122 19.13 7.25 -4.14
N ALA A 123 18.08 6.57 -4.61
CA ALA A 123 17.63 6.71 -6.00
C ALA A 123 17.22 8.16 -6.33
N ALA A 124 16.55 8.85 -5.40
CA ALA A 124 16.20 10.26 -5.58
C ALA A 124 17.46 11.15 -5.56
N ASP A 125 18.32 10.98 -4.55
CA ASP A 125 19.51 11.81 -4.36
C ASP A 125 20.50 11.69 -5.52
N THR A 126 20.69 10.50 -6.08
CA THR A 126 21.54 10.26 -7.27
C THR A 126 20.88 10.67 -8.58
N GLY A 127 19.57 10.91 -8.59
CA GLY A 127 18.83 11.34 -9.79
C GLY A 127 18.51 10.18 -10.74
N LEU A 128 18.39 8.96 -10.22
CA LEU A 128 17.96 7.81 -11.00
C LEU A 128 16.52 7.97 -11.52
N PRO A 129 16.17 7.30 -12.63
CA PRO A 129 14.83 7.39 -13.20
C PRO A 129 13.80 6.68 -12.29
N LEU A 130 13.25 7.39 -11.31
CA LEU A 130 12.38 6.86 -10.25
C LEU A 130 11.26 5.94 -10.76
N ASN A 131 10.59 6.30 -11.86
CA ASN A 131 9.52 5.45 -12.42
C ASN A 131 10.03 4.08 -12.90
N LYS A 132 11.28 3.99 -13.39
CA LYS A 132 11.92 2.72 -13.75
C LYS A 132 12.33 1.95 -12.49
N VAL A 133 12.90 2.64 -11.50
CA VAL A 133 13.28 2.05 -10.21
C VAL A 133 12.08 1.40 -9.54
N LEU A 134 10.97 2.13 -9.41
CA LEU A 134 9.74 1.60 -8.81
C LEU A 134 9.11 0.49 -9.66
N ALA A 135 9.15 0.59 -11.00
CA ALA A 135 8.61 -0.45 -11.87
C ALA A 135 9.34 -1.79 -11.69
N TRP A 136 10.68 -1.73 -11.63
CA TRP A 136 11.51 -2.88 -11.28
C TRP A 136 11.20 -3.37 -9.86
N LEU A 137 11.21 -2.48 -8.87
CA LEU A 137 10.99 -2.81 -7.46
C LEU A 137 9.69 -3.57 -7.21
N PHE A 138 8.60 -3.14 -7.84
CA PHE A 138 7.28 -3.75 -7.67
C PHE A 138 6.97 -4.85 -8.70
N SER A 139 7.93 -5.24 -9.56
CA SER A 139 7.72 -6.14 -10.71
C SER A 139 6.46 -5.77 -11.51
N THR A 140 6.32 -4.50 -11.87
CA THR A 140 5.10 -3.98 -12.51
C THR A 140 5.43 -3.13 -13.73
N PRO A 141 4.57 -3.08 -14.75
CA PRO A 141 4.80 -2.22 -15.91
C PRO A 141 4.94 -0.74 -15.52
N ILE A 142 5.87 -0.03 -16.17
CA ILE A 142 6.09 1.42 -15.95
C ILE A 142 4.78 2.23 -16.08
N SER A 143 3.85 1.79 -16.93
CA SER A 143 2.54 2.44 -17.07
C SER A 143 1.72 2.44 -15.78
N ALA A 144 1.81 1.39 -14.97
CA ALA A 144 1.10 1.28 -13.69
C ALA A 144 1.69 2.27 -12.68
N ILE A 145 3.02 2.36 -12.60
CA ILE A 145 3.74 3.33 -11.77
C ILE A 145 3.42 4.77 -12.16
N ARG A 146 3.48 5.08 -13.46
CA ARG A 146 3.13 6.43 -13.97
C ARG A 146 1.70 6.81 -13.63
N TYR A 147 0.77 5.87 -13.78
CA TYR A 147 -0.62 6.08 -13.44
C TYR A 147 -0.80 6.38 -11.94
N LEU A 148 -0.17 5.61 -11.04
CA LEU A 148 -0.21 5.90 -9.60
C LEU A 148 0.42 7.27 -9.24
N GLY A 149 1.47 7.67 -9.95
CA GLY A 149 2.08 9.00 -9.81
C GLY A 149 1.14 10.15 -10.18
N GLN A 150 0.14 9.89 -11.04
CA GLN A 150 -0.89 10.86 -11.44
C GLN A 150 -2.13 10.85 -10.54
N GLN A 151 -2.30 9.81 -9.71
CA GLN A 151 -3.45 9.72 -8.82
C GLN A 151 -3.35 10.74 -7.68
N ARG A 152 -4.49 11.31 -7.32
CA ARG A 152 -4.58 12.10 -6.09
C ARG A 152 -4.59 11.15 -4.90
N VAL A 153 -3.79 11.47 -3.89
CA VAL A 153 -3.72 10.65 -2.67
C VAL A 153 -5.09 10.51 -1.99
N TYR A 154 -5.95 11.52 -2.11
CA TYR A 154 -7.32 11.48 -1.60
C TYR A 154 -8.17 10.36 -2.22
N ASP A 155 -7.94 10.04 -3.50
CA ASP A 155 -8.72 9.04 -4.24
C ASP A 155 -8.24 7.62 -3.91
N THR A 156 -6.94 7.39 -3.95
CA THR A 156 -6.32 6.08 -3.67
C THR A 156 -6.33 5.72 -2.18
N GLY A 157 -6.40 6.72 -1.30
CA GLY A 157 -6.07 6.59 0.12
C GLY A 157 -4.60 6.92 0.38
N SER A 158 -4.31 7.50 1.56
CA SER A 158 -2.95 7.85 1.97
C SER A 158 -2.16 6.62 2.41
N ALA A 159 -0.83 6.74 2.45
CA ALA A 159 0.04 5.65 2.90
C ALA A 159 -0.36 5.12 4.28
N LEU A 160 -0.65 5.99 5.24
CA LEU A 160 -1.10 5.55 6.58
C LEU A 160 -2.36 4.70 6.52
N SER A 161 -3.33 5.05 5.66
CA SER A 161 -4.55 4.26 5.51
C SER A 161 -4.29 2.89 4.88
N ARG A 162 -3.33 2.83 3.93
CA ARG A 162 -2.93 1.58 3.28
C ARG A 162 -2.16 0.68 4.22
N LEU A 163 -1.18 1.23 4.93
CA LEU A 163 -0.39 0.51 5.94
C LEU A 163 -1.27 -0.01 7.08
N ASN A 164 -2.27 0.75 7.51
CA ASN A 164 -3.21 0.28 8.54
C ASN A 164 -4.13 -0.84 8.02
N ALA A 165 -4.45 -0.85 6.73
CA ALA A 165 -5.32 -1.85 6.13
C ALA A 165 -4.58 -3.16 5.76
N GLU A 166 -3.39 -3.06 5.17
CA GLU A 166 -2.59 -4.22 4.72
C GLU A 166 -1.55 -4.69 5.76
N GLY A 167 -1.19 -3.85 6.73
CA GLY A 167 -0.08 -4.07 7.67
C GLY A 167 1.16 -3.24 7.33
N LEU A 168 2.07 -3.05 8.30
CA LEU A 168 3.31 -2.29 8.12
C LEU A 168 4.32 -2.96 7.16
N GLU A 169 4.20 -4.28 7.00
CA GLU A 169 4.98 -5.08 6.05
C GLU A 169 4.34 -5.11 4.64
N ALA A 170 3.25 -4.37 4.44
CA ALA A 170 2.53 -4.28 3.18
C ALA A 170 2.03 -2.84 2.99
N GLY A 171 1.07 -2.58 2.11
CA GLY A 171 0.51 -1.23 1.89
C GLY A 171 0.57 -0.77 0.44
N TRP A 172 1.29 -1.50 -0.41
CA TRP A 172 1.33 -1.30 -1.86
C TRP A 172 0.59 -2.38 -2.63
N GLY A 173 0.22 -3.50 -2.01
CA GLY A 173 -0.28 -4.69 -2.70
C GLY A 173 -1.51 -4.39 -3.56
N ASP A 174 -2.55 -3.80 -2.95
CA ASP A 174 -3.75 -3.47 -3.70
C ASP A 174 -3.54 -2.28 -4.65
N LEU A 175 -2.68 -1.32 -4.28
CA LEU A 175 -2.37 -0.17 -5.15
C LEU A 175 -1.77 -0.65 -6.48
N ILE A 176 -0.77 -1.53 -6.40
CA ILE A 176 -0.12 -2.11 -7.57
C ILE A 176 -1.10 -2.99 -8.35
N ALA A 177 -1.92 -3.79 -7.65
CA ALA A 177 -2.94 -4.62 -8.29
C ALA A 177 -3.94 -3.77 -9.10
N GLY A 178 -4.49 -2.71 -8.50
CA GLY A 178 -5.42 -1.80 -9.18
C GLY A 178 -4.79 -1.06 -10.35
N ALA A 179 -3.52 -0.64 -10.20
CA ALA A 179 -2.77 0.04 -11.26
C ALA A 179 -2.45 -0.86 -12.46
N ARG A 180 -2.39 -2.18 -12.28
CA ARG A 180 -2.13 -3.15 -13.35
C ARG A 180 -3.33 -3.44 -14.23
N LEU A 181 -4.54 -3.02 -13.85
CA LEU A 181 -5.80 -3.34 -14.54
C LEU A 181 -6.03 -2.64 -15.90
N GLY A 182 -5.04 -1.94 -16.44
CA GLY A 182 -5.14 -1.29 -17.75
C GLY A 182 -6.35 -0.35 -17.87
N ASN A 183 -7.31 -0.70 -18.74
CA ASN A 183 -8.53 0.10 -18.97
C ASN A 183 -9.54 0.05 -17.80
N ARG A 184 -9.37 -0.90 -16.87
CA ARG A 184 -10.19 -1.04 -15.66
C ARG A 184 -9.53 -0.41 -14.43
N ARG A 185 -8.66 0.59 -14.59
CA ARG A 185 -8.00 1.26 -13.46
C ARG A 185 -9.00 2.12 -12.67
N PRO A 186 -9.08 2.02 -11.33
CA PRO A 186 -9.96 2.89 -10.53
C PRO A 186 -9.48 4.34 -10.52
N SER A 187 -10.23 5.30 -11.02
CA SER A 187 -9.77 6.71 -11.15
C SER A 187 -10.24 7.64 -10.04
N THR A 188 -11.31 7.29 -9.34
CA THR A 188 -11.92 8.14 -8.30
C THR A 188 -11.94 7.45 -6.96
N LYS A 189 -12.09 8.22 -5.87
CA LYS A 189 -12.26 7.66 -4.53
C LYS A 189 -13.33 6.57 -4.41
N ALA A 190 -14.46 6.73 -5.10
CA ALA A 190 -15.54 5.74 -5.08
C ALA A 190 -15.11 4.45 -5.77
N GLN A 191 -14.49 4.57 -6.95
CA GLN A 191 -13.96 3.43 -7.70
C GLN A 191 -12.87 2.69 -6.92
N TRP A 192 -11.93 3.41 -6.30
CA TRP A 192 -10.90 2.80 -5.44
C TRP A 192 -11.50 2.06 -4.24
N ARG A 193 -12.53 2.62 -3.60
CA ARG A 193 -13.25 1.95 -2.51
C ARG A 193 -13.91 0.65 -2.96
N SER A 194 -14.61 0.66 -4.10
CA SER A 194 -15.21 -0.56 -4.66
C SER A 194 -14.15 -1.61 -4.98
N PHE A 195 -13.04 -1.18 -5.60
CA PHE A 195 -11.92 -2.06 -5.91
C PHE A 195 -11.31 -2.69 -4.65
N TYR A 196 -11.06 -1.92 -3.59
CA TYR A 196 -10.53 -2.45 -2.32
C TYR A 196 -11.51 -3.41 -1.64
N ALA A 197 -12.81 -3.11 -1.66
CA ALA A 197 -13.85 -3.99 -1.12
C ALA A 197 -13.85 -5.33 -1.88
N PHE A 198 -13.83 -5.29 -3.21
CA PHE A 198 -13.71 -6.47 -4.06
C PHE A 198 -12.42 -7.25 -3.76
N ARG A 199 -11.27 -6.58 -3.77
CA ARG A 199 -9.95 -7.21 -3.64
C ARG A 199 -9.75 -7.88 -2.27
N SER A 200 -10.30 -7.29 -1.21
CA SER A 200 -10.29 -7.87 0.14
C SER A 200 -11.26 -9.04 0.30
N ALA A 201 -12.32 -9.12 -0.51
CA ALA A 201 -13.24 -10.24 -0.51
C ALA A 201 -12.66 -11.51 -1.17
N ILE A 202 -11.62 -11.39 -2.01
CA ILE A 202 -11.01 -12.55 -2.65
C ILE A 202 -10.21 -13.37 -1.61
N PRO A 203 -10.37 -14.71 -1.55
CA PRO A 203 -9.54 -15.57 -0.71
C PRO A 203 -8.05 -15.43 -1.02
N TRP A 204 -7.21 -15.32 0.01
CA TRP A 204 -5.75 -15.19 -0.14
C TRP A 204 -5.11 -16.29 -0.99
N SER A 205 -5.59 -17.54 -0.89
CA SER A 205 -5.10 -18.65 -1.71
C SER A 205 -5.33 -18.44 -3.20
N LEU A 206 -6.46 -17.84 -3.58
CA LEU A 206 -6.77 -17.52 -4.97
C LEU A 206 -5.96 -16.31 -5.43
N LEU A 207 -5.83 -15.28 -4.59
CA LEU A 207 -5.04 -14.10 -4.88
C LEU A 207 -3.59 -14.42 -5.22
N ARG A 208 -3.00 -15.38 -4.52
CA ARG A 208 -1.63 -15.85 -4.78
C ARG A 208 -1.51 -16.59 -6.12
N ALA A 209 -2.56 -17.29 -6.53
CA ALA A 209 -2.60 -18.07 -7.76
C ALA A 209 -2.99 -17.23 -9.00
N LEU A 210 -3.30 -15.93 -8.83
CA LEU A 210 -3.76 -15.04 -9.90
C LEU A 210 -2.65 -14.03 -10.29
N PRO A 211 -1.74 -14.38 -11.22
CA PRO A 211 -0.71 -13.45 -11.69
C PRO A 211 -1.29 -12.28 -12.50
N ASP A 212 -2.43 -12.47 -13.16
CA ASP A 212 -3.22 -11.42 -13.82
C ASP A 212 -4.68 -11.45 -13.36
N MET A 213 -5.12 -10.35 -12.74
CA MET A 213 -6.50 -10.20 -12.28
C MET A 213 -7.50 -10.00 -13.44
N ASN A 214 -7.06 -9.63 -14.64
CA ASN A 214 -7.98 -9.38 -15.75
C ASN A 214 -8.77 -10.63 -16.16
N ALA A 215 -8.21 -11.82 -15.99
CA ALA A 215 -8.92 -13.08 -16.23
C ALA A 215 -10.11 -13.26 -15.28
N LEU A 216 -9.91 -12.99 -13.98
CA LEU A 216 -10.98 -13.03 -12.97
C LEU A 216 -12.09 -11.99 -13.26
N LEU A 217 -11.72 -10.87 -13.88
CA LEU A 217 -12.64 -9.77 -14.19
C LEU A 217 -13.35 -9.94 -15.55
N ALA A 218 -13.09 -11.04 -16.27
CA ALA A 218 -13.78 -11.32 -17.53
C ALA A 218 -15.30 -11.40 -17.29
N GLY A 219 -16.07 -10.70 -18.13
CA GLY A 219 -17.53 -10.60 -17.99
C GLY A 219 -18.03 -9.69 -16.85
N CYS A 220 -17.15 -9.15 -15.99
CA CYS A 220 -17.52 -8.17 -14.96
C CYS A 220 -17.61 -6.76 -15.55
N PRO A 221 -18.36 -5.83 -14.91
CA PRO A 221 -18.41 -4.43 -15.31
C PRO A 221 -17.01 -3.81 -15.43
N THR A 222 -16.81 -2.90 -16.38
CA THR A 222 -15.52 -2.22 -16.56
C THR A 222 -15.35 -1.04 -15.59
N ASP A 223 -16.43 -0.38 -15.23
CA ASP A 223 -16.43 0.74 -14.28
C ASP A 223 -16.59 0.23 -12.85
N TRP A 224 -15.67 0.61 -11.96
CA TRP A 224 -15.72 0.30 -10.53
C TRP A 224 -16.81 1.04 -9.76
N ALA A 225 -17.45 2.04 -10.35
CA ALA A 225 -18.62 2.71 -9.78
C ALA A 225 -19.93 1.96 -10.05
N ASP A 226 -19.91 0.91 -10.87
CA ASP A 226 -21.10 0.11 -11.18
C ASP A 226 -21.67 -0.54 -9.90
N PRO A 227 -22.98 -0.39 -9.61
CA PRO A 227 -23.60 -0.95 -8.42
C PRO A 227 -23.53 -2.49 -8.37
N ALA A 228 -23.38 -3.17 -9.51
CA ALA A 228 -23.24 -4.63 -9.56
C ALA A 228 -22.01 -5.14 -8.79
N TRP A 229 -20.97 -4.31 -8.60
CA TRP A 229 -19.80 -4.68 -7.79
C TRP A 229 -20.15 -5.02 -6.35
N SER A 230 -21.20 -4.42 -5.79
CA SER A 230 -21.66 -4.76 -4.43
C SER A 230 -22.07 -6.24 -4.35
N ASN A 231 -22.93 -6.69 -5.26
CA ASN A 231 -23.39 -8.09 -5.34
C ASN A 231 -22.24 -9.05 -5.66
N ILE A 232 -21.35 -8.70 -6.61
CA ILE A 232 -20.17 -9.51 -6.93
C ILE A 232 -19.28 -9.68 -5.69
N THR A 233 -19.05 -8.60 -4.94
CA THR A 233 -18.25 -8.63 -3.71
C THR A 233 -18.88 -9.52 -2.65
N THR A 234 -20.20 -9.46 -2.44
CA THR A 234 -20.89 -10.34 -1.49
C THR A 234 -20.70 -11.81 -1.85
N LYS A 235 -20.86 -12.20 -3.12
CA LYS A 235 -20.63 -13.58 -3.56
C LYS A 235 -19.18 -14.04 -3.34
N LEU A 236 -18.20 -13.14 -3.49
CA LEU A 236 -16.80 -13.45 -3.18
C LEU A 236 -16.55 -13.62 -1.68
N VAL A 237 -17.25 -12.86 -0.83
CA VAL A 237 -17.21 -13.07 0.62
C VAL A 237 -17.72 -14.47 0.96
N ASP A 238 -18.84 -14.90 0.38
CA ASP A 238 -19.38 -16.25 0.57
C ASP A 238 -18.36 -17.33 0.16
N LEU A 239 -17.70 -17.13 -0.99
CA LEU A 239 -16.62 -18.00 -1.46
C LEU A 239 -15.46 -18.05 -0.44
N ARG A 240 -15.05 -16.89 0.10
CA ARG A 240 -13.99 -16.80 1.11
C ARG A 240 -14.36 -17.49 2.41
N GLU A 241 -15.61 -17.42 2.82
CA GLU A 241 -16.11 -18.15 3.98
C GLU A 241 -16.13 -19.66 3.74
N LEU A 242 -16.49 -20.11 2.53
CA LEU A 242 -16.36 -21.51 2.13
C LEU A 242 -14.91 -21.99 2.23
N PHE A 243 -13.96 -21.25 1.65
CA PHE A 243 -12.53 -21.57 1.73
C PHE A 243 -12.04 -21.65 3.19
N SER A 244 -12.45 -20.69 4.01
CA SER A 244 -12.13 -20.67 5.45
C SER A 244 -12.73 -21.86 6.19
N SER A 245 -13.93 -22.29 5.82
CA SER A 245 -14.61 -23.45 6.40
C SER A 245 -13.94 -24.77 6.00
N LEU A 246 -13.50 -24.89 4.74
CA LEU A 246 -12.71 -26.03 4.26
C LEU A 246 -11.37 -26.14 5.01
N ASP A 247 -10.71 -25.00 5.24
CA ASP A 247 -9.45 -24.96 6.01
C ASP A 247 -9.65 -25.36 7.47
N ARG A 248 -10.74 -24.92 8.11
CA ARG A 248 -11.09 -25.32 9.48
C ARG A 248 -11.45 -26.80 9.58
N ALA A 249 -12.12 -27.36 8.56
CA ALA A 249 -12.53 -28.76 8.56
C ALA A 249 -11.33 -29.72 8.51
N GLY A 250 -10.24 -29.36 7.81
CA GLY A 250 -8.97 -30.09 7.81
C GLY A 250 -8.99 -31.53 7.30
N SER A 251 -10.15 -32.03 6.84
CA SER A 251 -10.31 -33.40 6.37
C SER A 251 -9.68 -33.59 4.98
N ARG A 252 -9.31 -34.83 4.65
CA ARG A 252 -8.73 -35.15 3.32
C ARG A 252 -9.69 -34.81 2.17
N ALA A 253 -10.99 -34.94 2.39
CA ALA A 253 -12.01 -34.52 1.43
C ALA A 253 -12.05 -32.99 1.27
N ALA A 254 -11.95 -32.23 2.36
CA ALA A 254 -11.93 -30.76 2.31
C ALA A 254 -10.70 -30.22 1.58
N LEU A 255 -9.52 -30.81 1.83
CA LEU A 255 -8.28 -30.46 1.13
C LEU A 255 -8.37 -30.76 -0.37
N ASN A 256 -8.92 -31.92 -0.76
CA ASN A 256 -9.15 -32.27 -2.16
C ASN A 256 -10.11 -31.31 -2.85
N THR A 257 -11.21 -30.92 -2.19
CA THR A 257 -12.17 -29.95 -2.72
C THR A 257 -11.52 -28.58 -2.90
N LYS A 258 -10.73 -28.09 -1.93
CA LYS A 258 -10.00 -26.83 -2.03
C LYS A 258 -9.00 -26.84 -3.19
N SER A 259 -8.26 -27.94 -3.37
CA SER A 259 -7.32 -28.10 -4.48
C SER A 259 -8.03 -28.03 -5.85
N ARG A 260 -9.18 -28.70 -6.00
CA ARG A 260 -10.00 -28.64 -7.22
C ARG A 260 -10.55 -27.23 -7.49
N LEU A 261 -10.99 -26.52 -6.45
CA LEU A 261 -11.46 -25.14 -6.59
C LEU A 261 -10.33 -24.19 -7.00
N ASN A 262 -9.13 -24.34 -6.41
CA ASN A 262 -7.97 -23.56 -6.84
C ASN A 262 -7.61 -23.85 -8.31
N ALA A 263 -7.64 -25.11 -8.74
CA ALA A 263 -7.36 -25.50 -10.12
C ALA A 263 -8.41 -24.96 -11.11
N PHE A 264 -9.68 -24.88 -10.72
CA PHE A 264 -10.73 -24.29 -11.54
C PHE A 264 -10.58 -22.78 -11.73
N VAL A 265 -10.12 -22.05 -10.71
CA VAL A 265 -9.97 -20.59 -10.76
C VAL A 265 -8.62 -20.16 -11.36
N GLY A 266 -7.57 -20.95 -11.16
CA GLY A 266 -6.23 -20.68 -11.69
C GLY A 266 -5.93 -21.31 -13.06
N GLY A 267 -6.91 -22.01 -13.66
CA GLY A 267 -6.81 -22.65 -14.98
C GLY A 267 -7.35 -21.80 -16.11
#